data_AF-A0A0S3K9A5-F1
#
_entry.id   AF-A0A0S3K9A5-F1
#
_cell.length_a   1.000
_cell.length_b   1.000
_cell.length_c   1.000
_cell.angle_alpha   90.00
_cell.angle_beta   90.00
_cell.angle_gamma   90.00
#
_symmetry.space_group_name_H-M   'P 1'
#
loop_
_entity.id
_entity.type
_entity.pdbx_description
1 polymer ?
#
loop_
_entity_poly.entity_id
_entity_poly.type
_entity_poly.pdbx_seq_one_letter_code
_entity_poly.pdbx_strand_id
1 'polypeptide(L)'
;MKTIKDYIDSLFLGITETSQTKQLREDLLASAEDRYEDLKGQGKSENEAIGSVISEFGSIDELLEEMNIKQDFMDEKGYELNEITMDESLDFLKIHHRAATLIGIGVMAIILGVAALFLSMTLYGGNAVLFGVLFILLGVAIGVPLFIIAGTSITNTNKKLDDRFIPLQVKNEVKKRKDAFQRSFIFCMVAGVALCILSAIPVVLFTTVYDAVFFGVACLLLLVSFGVFFFIFGGVIMGSFTRMLEHTYFISDEAKLGPRAKAERNSKSPVWLQTLEKIYWPIVTAIYLVQSFLFGSWGTSWTIFPVAGIAFWILESIFTNNE
;
A
#
# COMPACT_ATOMS: atom_id res chain seq x y z
N MET A 1 33.80 -6.52 -29.84
CA MET A 1 32.63 -6.21 -30.70
C MET A 1 31.32 -6.81 -30.18
N LYS A 2 31.11 -8.13 -30.25
CA LYS A 2 29.82 -8.76 -29.85
C LYS A 2 29.37 -8.39 -28.43
N THR A 3 30.29 -8.37 -27.46
CA THR A 3 30.01 -8.04 -26.05
C THR A 3 29.54 -6.59 -25.83
N ILE A 4 30.04 -5.63 -26.61
CA ILE A 4 29.64 -4.21 -26.51
C ILE A 4 28.22 -4.04 -27.04
N LYS A 5 27.94 -4.70 -28.17
CA LYS A 5 26.60 -4.72 -28.76
C LYS A 5 25.58 -5.37 -27.81
N ASP A 6 25.91 -6.53 -27.24
CA ASP A 6 25.04 -7.22 -26.29
C ASP A 6 24.78 -6.37 -25.02
N TYR A 7 25.78 -5.60 -24.56
CA TYR A 7 25.62 -4.65 -23.46
C TYR A 7 24.68 -3.49 -23.82
N ILE A 8 24.90 -2.83 -24.95
CA ILE A 8 24.01 -1.75 -25.41
C ILE A 8 22.59 -2.29 -25.59
N ASP A 9 22.43 -3.45 -26.21
CA ASP A 9 21.12 -4.08 -26.38
C ASP A 9 20.44 -4.37 -25.03
N SER A 10 21.22 -4.74 -24.00
CA SER A 10 20.71 -4.93 -22.64
C SER A 10 20.25 -3.64 -21.96
N LEU A 11 20.85 -2.49 -22.29
CA LEU A 11 20.42 -1.18 -21.80
C LEU A 11 19.05 -0.78 -22.35
N PHE A 12 18.70 -1.25 -23.56
CA PHE A 12 17.41 -0.99 -24.18
C PHE A 12 16.34 -2.05 -23.87
N LEU A 13 16.63 -3.05 -23.03
CA LEU A 13 15.63 -4.02 -22.59
C LEU A 13 14.53 -3.34 -21.77
N GLY A 14 13.29 -3.38 -22.29
CA GLY A 14 12.13 -2.77 -21.64
C GLY A 14 11.89 -1.30 -21.99
N ILE A 15 12.69 -0.72 -22.90
CA ILE A 15 12.50 0.62 -23.45
C ILE A 15 11.66 0.54 -24.72
N THR A 16 10.72 1.47 -24.91
CA THR A 16 9.89 1.53 -26.11
C THR A 16 10.72 1.84 -27.36
N GLU A 17 10.60 1.01 -28.41
CA GLU A 17 11.22 1.28 -29.71
C GLU A 17 10.43 2.36 -30.46
N THR A 18 10.90 3.60 -30.37
CA THR A 18 10.45 4.74 -31.14
C THR A 18 11.51 5.10 -32.19
N SER A 19 11.18 5.96 -33.15
CA SER A 19 12.19 6.46 -34.10
C SER A 19 13.37 7.13 -33.40
N GLN A 20 13.14 7.75 -32.22
CA GLN A 20 14.16 8.45 -31.45
C GLN A 20 15.02 7.49 -30.64
N THR A 21 14.42 6.49 -29.97
CA THR A 21 15.19 5.47 -29.22
C THR A 21 15.95 4.52 -30.15
N LYS A 22 15.45 4.27 -31.36
CA LYS A 22 16.19 3.55 -32.40
C LYS A 22 17.41 4.33 -32.90
N GLN A 23 17.23 5.63 -33.19
CA GLN A 23 18.35 6.51 -33.55
C GLN A 23 19.38 6.58 -32.41
N LEU A 24 18.92 6.74 -31.17
CA LEU A 24 19.81 6.76 -30.00
C LEU A 24 20.61 5.47 -29.86
N ARG A 25 19.97 4.31 -30.06
CA ARG A 25 20.67 3.01 -30.03
C ARG A 25 21.73 2.91 -31.12
N GLU A 26 21.42 3.39 -32.33
CA GLU A 26 22.38 3.42 -33.44
C GLU A 26 23.54 4.38 -33.16
N ASP A 27 23.26 5.58 -32.61
CA ASP A 27 24.26 6.59 -32.26
C ASP A 27 25.18 6.13 -31.13
N LEU A 28 24.63 5.50 -30.09
CA LEU A 28 25.41 4.93 -28.98
C LEU A 28 26.29 3.77 -29.45
N LEU A 29 25.78 2.93 -30.35
CA LEU A 29 26.54 1.83 -30.90
C LEU A 29 27.69 2.32 -31.77
N ALA A 30 27.46 3.33 -32.62
CA ALA A 30 28.52 3.96 -33.41
C ALA A 30 29.59 4.62 -32.52
N SER A 31 29.17 5.38 -31.50
CA SER A 31 30.08 6.03 -30.55
C SER A 31 30.92 5.01 -29.75
N ALA A 32 30.31 3.90 -29.32
CA ALA A 32 31.00 2.83 -28.62
C ALA A 32 31.98 2.06 -29.51
N GLU A 33 31.66 1.88 -30.80
CA GLU A 33 32.55 1.27 -31.79
C GLU A 33 33.77 2.16 -32.06
N ASP A 34 33.56 3.46 -32.29
CA ASP A 34 34.63 4.43 -32.48
C ASP A 34 35.57 4.45 -31.26
N ARG A 35 34.99 4.47 -30.05
CA ARG A 35 35.76 4.46 -28.81
C ARG A 35 36.56 3.19 -28.59
N TYR A 36 35.98 2.04 -28.96
CA TYR A 36 36.66 0.74 -28.89
C TYR A 36 37.87 0.68 -29.84
N GLU A 37 37.72 1.16 -31.07
CA GLU A 37 38.81 1.19 -32.05
C GLU A 37 39.93 2.16 -31.66
N ASP A 38 39.58 3.30 -31.06
CA ASP A 38 40.57 4.23 -30.49
C ASP A 38 41.42 3.60 -29.38
N LEU A 39 40.78 2.87 -28.46
CA LEU A 39 41.47 2.19 -27.36
C LEU A 39 42.34 1.02 -27.86
N LYS A 40 41.90 0.33 -28.92
CA LYS A 40 42.69 -0.68 -29.62
C LYS A 40 43.90 -0.05 -30.33
N GLY A 41 43.73 1.12 -30.95
CA GLY A 41 44.80 1.90 -31.57
C GLY A 41 45.86 2.38 -30.57
N GLN A 42 45.45 2.62 -29.32
CA GLN A 42 46.35 2.95 -28.20
C GLN A 42 47.08 1.73 -27.60
N GLY A 43 46.87 0.53 -28.14
CA GLY A 43 47.53 -0.70 -27.71
C GLY A 43 46.91 -1.37 -26.48
N LYS A 44 45.70 -0.99 -26.07
CA LYS A 44 45.00 -1.65 -24.96
C LYS A 44 44.53 -3.06 -25.33
N SER A 45 44.44 -3.91 -24.31
CA SER A 45 43.87 -5.26 -24.48
C SER A 45 42.36 -5.19 -24.78
N GLU A 46 41.83 -6.17 -25.49
CA GLU A 46 40.41 -6.22 -25.86
C GLU A 46 39.47 -6.17 -24.64
N ASN A 47 39.81 -6.87 -23.56
CA ASN A 47 39.01 -6.88 -22.33
C ASN A 47 39.05 -5.52 -21.60
N GLU A 48 40.19 -4.83 -21.63
CA GLU A 48 40.34 -3.50 -21.03
C GLU A 48 39.59 -2.44 -21.82
N ALA A 49 39.64 -2.51 -23.15
CA ALA A 49 38.87 -1.63 -24.03
C ALA A 49 37.36 -1.80 -23.80
N ILE A 50 36.87 -3.04 -23.73
CA ILE A 50 35.44 -3.33 -23.45
C ILE A 50 35.02 -2.80 -22.08
N GLY A 51 35.81 -3.06 -21.03
CA GLY A 51 35.50 -2.57 -19.69
C GLY A 51 35.48 -1.04 -19.57
N SER A 52 36.39 -0.37 -20.29
CA SER A 52 36.46 1.10 -20.33
C SER A 52 35.24 1.70 -21.03
N VAL A 53 34.82 1.12 -22.16
CA VAL A 53 33.63 1.55 -22.91
C VAL A 53 32.37 1.41 -22.04
N ILE A 54 32.18 0.27 -21.37
CA ILE A 54 31.03 0.02 -20.50
C ILE A 54 30.94 1.04 -19.36
N SER A 55 32.08 1.43 -18.78
CA SER A 55 32.12 2.39 -17.66
C SER A 55 31.83 3.84 -18.08
N GLU A 56 32.02 4.20 -19.36
CA GLU A 56 31.88 5.57 -19.86
C GLU A 56 30.41 5.94 -20.16
N PHE A 57 29.58 4.95 -20.52
CA PHE A 57 28.17 5.16 -20.90
C PHE A 57 27.16 5.18 -19.74
N GLY A 58 27.57 4.89 -18.50
CA GLY A 58 26.70 5.02 -17.33
C GLY A 58 25.42 4.17 -17.39
N SER A 59 24.35 4.62 -16.73
CA SER A 59 23.03 3.97 -16.78
C SER A 59 22.15 4.59 -17.88
N ILE A 60 21.29 3.78 -18.50
CA ILE A 60 20.39 4.24 -19.55
C ILE A 60 19.42 5.33 -19.07
N ASP A 61 19.12 5.35 -17.78
CA ASP A 61 18.24 6.34 -17.15
C ASP A 61 18.84 7.75 -17.20
N GLU A 62 20.17 7.88 -17.03
CA GLU A 62 20.88 9.17 -17.14
C GLU A 62 20.90 9.68 -18.59
N LEU A 63 21.11 8.78 -19.56
CA LEU A 63 21.15 9.11 -20.99
C LEU A 63 19.77 9.56 -21.52
N LEU A 64 18.68 8.93 -21.04
CA LEU A 64 17.32 9.31 -21.43
C LEU A 64 16.88 10.65 -20.85
N GLU A 65 17.33 10.97 -19.63
CA GLU A 65 17.08 12.26 -18.97
C GLU A 65 17.77 13.41 -19.71
N GLU A 66 19.01 13.19 -20.17
CA GLU A 66 19.79 14.19 -20.92
C GLU A 66 19.15 14.53 -22.29
N MET A 67 18.46 13.58 -22.90
CA MET A 67 17.77 13.77 -24.18
C MET A 67 16.32 14.31 -24.07
N ASN A 68 15.82 14.52 -22.86
CA ASN A 68 14.42 14.92 -22.60
C ASN A 68 13.40 13.98 -23.28
N ILE A 69 13.76 12.70 -23.47
CA ILE A 69 12.87 11.67 -23.99
C ILE A 69 11.93 11.30 -22.84
N LYS A 70 10.74 11.91 -22.83
CA LYS A 70 9.63 11.41 -22.02
C LYS A 70 9.35 9.99 -22.50
N GLN A 71 9.68 9.00 -21.70
CA GLN A 71 9.24 7.63 -21.95
C GLN A 71 7.71 7.63 -21.89
N ASP A 72 7.07 7.77 -23.05
CA ASP A 72 5.75 7.21 -23.26
C ASP A 72 5.94 5.70 -23.18
N PHE A 73 5.79 5.17 -21.97
CA PHE A 73 5.60 3.76 -21.78
C PHE A 73 4.40 3.39 -22.66
N MET A 74 4.58 2.53 -23.64
CA MET A 74 3.51 1.97 -24.47
C MET A 74 3.53 0.47 -24.27
N ASP A 75 2.37 -0.13 -23.98
CA ASP A 75 2.17 -1.58 -24.05
C ASP A 75 2.63 -2.10 -25.43
N GLU A 76 3.07 -3.36 -25.52
CA GLU A 76 3.42 -4.09 -26.78
C GLU A 76 2.31 -4.05 -27.87
N LYS A 77 1.17 -3.43 -27.59
CA LYS A 77 -0.01 -3.33 -28.46
C LYS A 77 -0.39 -1.90 -28.88
N GLY A 78 0.46 -0.89 -28.63
CA GLY A 78 0.25 0.45 -29.21
C GLY A 78 -0.92 1.25 -28.60
N TYR A 79 -1.31 0.98 -27.36
CA TYR A 79 -2.29 1.80 -26.64
C TYR A 79 -1.57 2.85 -25.79
N GLU A 80 -1.99 4.11 -25.88
CA GLU A 80 -1.57 5.18 -24.96
C GLU A 80 -1.74 4.67 -23.52
N LEU A 81 -0.65 4.62 -22.74
CA LEU A 81 -0.77 4.31 -21.33
C LEU A 81 -1.55 5.45 -20.69
N ASN A 82 -2.73 5.13 -20.15
CA ASN A 82 -3.52 6.05 -19.33
C ASN A 82 -2.79 6.26 -17.99
N GLU A 83 -1.72 7.06 -18.02
CA GLU A 83 -0.87 7.38 -16.89
C GLU A 83 -1.59 8.26 -15.88
N ILE A 84 -1.25 8.10 -14.60
CA ILE A 84 -1.76 8.96 -13.53
C ILE A 84 -1.01 10.29 -13.60
N THR A 85 -1.77 11.36 -13.76
CA THR A 85 -1.20 12.71 -13.80
C THR A 85 -0.79 13.18 -12.40
N MET A 86 0.12 14.15 -12.34
CA MET A 86 0.52 14.77 -11.07
C MET A 86 -0.68 15.34 -10.30
N ASP A 87 -1.58 16.03 -11.00
CA ASP A 87 -2.76 16.63 -10.37
C ASP A 87 -3.71 15.58 -9.79
N GLU A 88 -3.93 14.47 -10.48
CA GLU A 88 -4.75 13.35 -9.97
C GLU A 88 -4.11 12.69 -8.74
N SER A 89 -2.78 12.55 -8.71
CA SER A 89 -2.07 12.01 -7.55
C SER A 89 -2.22 12.92 -6.32
N LEU A 90 -2.21 14.24 -6.53
CA LEU A 90 -2.40 15.22 -5.45
C LEU A 90 -3.86 15.26 -4.99
N ASP A 91 -4.82 15.15 -5.91
CA ASP A 91 -6.24 15.04 -5.55
C ASP A 91 -6.53 13.78 -4.75
N PHE A 92 -5.94 12.65 -5.14
CA PHE A 92 -5.98 11.40 -4.39
C PHE A 92 -5.50 11.58 -2.94
N LEU A 93 -4.33 12.19 -2.74
CA LEU A 93 -3.80 12.44 -1.40
C LEU A 93 -4.70 13.39 -0.58
N LYS A 94 -5.26 14.43 -1.20
CA LYS A 94 -6.19 15.37 -0.54
C LYS A 94 -7.49 14.67 -0.12
N ILE A 95 -8.06 13.83 -0.97
CA ILE A 95 -9.27 13.07 -0.67
C ILE A 95 -9.02 12.12 0.51
N HIS A 96 -7.88 11.43 0.53
CA HIS A 96 -7.48 10.58 1.66
C HIS A 96 -7.27 11.38 2.95
N HIS A 97 -6.67 12.57 2.88
CA HIS A 97 -6.51 13.44 4.04
C HIS A 97 -7.87 13.89 4.61
N ARG A 98 -8.81 14.28 3.75
CA ARG A 98 -10.17 14.62 4.17
C ARG A 98 -10.90 13.40 4.72
N ALA A 99 -10.77 12.25 4.09
CA ALA A 99 -11.38 11.02 4.57
C ALA A 99 -10.83 10.64 5.96
N ALA A 100 -9.52 10.79 6.19
CA ALA A 100 -8.89 10.55 7.48
C ALA A 100 -9.50 11.40 8.60
N THR A 101 -9.76 12.69 8.35
CA THR A 101 -10.41 13.57 9.35
C THR A 101 -11.86 13.19 9.58
N LEU A 102 -12.62 12.87 8.53
CA LEU A 102 -14.03 12.47 8.66
C LEU A 102 -14.18 11.15 9.42
N ILE A 103 -13.35 10.14 9.11
CA ILE A 103 -13.34 8.85 9.82
C ILE A 103 -12.91 9.06 11.27
N GLY A 104 -11.84 9.83 11.50
CA GLY A 104 -11.39 10.14 12.86
C GLY A 104 -12.48 10.80 13.69
N ILE A 105 -13.13 11.85 13.17
CA ILE A 105 -14.20 12.57 13.87
C ILE A 105 -15.40 11.64 14.11
N GLY A 106 -15.75 10.79 13.14
CA GLY A 106 -16.86 9.85 13.29
C GLY A 106 -16.64 8.85 14.43
N VAL A 107 -15.44 8.27 14.53
CA VAL A 107 -15.09 7.35 15.62
C VAL A 107 -15.02 8.09 16.96
N MET A 108 -14.44 9.28 16.97
CA MET A 108 -14.37 10.13 18.16
C MET A 108 -15.77 10.48 18.69
N ALA A 109 -16.72 10.85 17.81
CA ALA A 109 -18.09 11.17 18.19
C ALA A 109 -18.82 9.98 18.83
N ILE A 110 -18.59 8.75 18.33
CA ILE A 110 -19.17 7.53 18.90
C ILE A 110 -18.58 7.26 20.28
N ILE A 111 -17.24 7.31 20.43
CA ILE A 111 -16.58 7.09 21.73
C ILE A 111 -17.01 8.15 22.74
N LEU A 112 -17.12 9.42 22.34
CA LEU A 112 -17.63 10.50 23.18
C LEU A 112 -19.10 10.29 23.56
N GLY A 113 -19.93 9.73 22.66
CA GLY A 113 -21.30 9.31 22.98
C GLY A 113 -21.34 8.26 24.10
N VAL A 114 -20.42 7.28 24.06
CA VAL A 114 -20.28 6.29 25.14
C VAL A 114 -19.72 6.93 26.42
N ALA A 115 -18.76 7.84 26.31
CA ALA A 115 -18.25 8.60 27.46
C ALA A 115 -19.35 9.41 28.15
N ALA A 116 -20.24 10.03 27.37
CA ALA A 116 -21.38 10.79 27.87
C ALA A 116 -22.42 9.90 28.58
N LEU A 117 -22.57 8.62 28.19
CA LEU A 117 -23.38 7.65 28.94
C LEU A 117 -22.80 7.41 30.34
N PHE A 118 -21.50 7.17 30.45
CA PHE A 118 -20.88 6.96 31.76
C PHE A 118 -20.92 8.24 32.62
N LEU A 119 -20.77 9.39 31.98
CA LEU A 119 -20.92 10.68 32.65
C LEU A 119 -22.36 10.88 33.15
N SER A 120 -23.37 10.58 32.33
CA SER A 120 -24.78 10.71 32.74
C SER A 120 -25.11 9.77 33.91
N MET A 121 -24.51 8.58 33.96
CA MET A 121 -24.69 7.63 35.07
C MET A 121 -24.16 8.19 36.40
N THR A 122 -23.10 8.98 36.35
CA THR A 122 -22.57 9.70 37.51
C THR A 122 -23.54 10.79 37.99
N LEU A 123 -24.14 11.55 37.07
CA LEU A 123 -24.95 12.73 37.40
C LEU A 123 -26.40 12.40 37.78
N TYR A 124 -27.01 11.41 37.11
CA TYR A 124 -28.45 11.13 37.17
C TYR A 124 -28.81 9.74 37.73
N GLY A 125 -27.82 8.91 38.07
CA GLY A 125 -28.05 7.59 38.66
C GLY A 125 -28.87 6.65 37.77
N GLY A 126 -29.88 5.97 38.32
CA GLY A 126 -30.67 4.95 37.61
C GLY A 126 -31.43 5.44 36.36
N ASN A 127 -31.80 6.72 36.29
CA ASN A 127 -32.48 7.31 35.14
C ASN A 127 -31.52 7.68 33.99
N ALA A 128 -30.21 7.55 34.21
CA ALA A 128 -29.18 7.92 33.26
C ALA A 128 -29.14 7.05 32.00
N VAL A 129 -29.68 5.82 32.06
CA VAL A 129 -29.65 4.88 30.94
C VAL A 129 -30.35 5.47 29.71
N LEU A 130 -31.50 6.13 29.90
CA LEU A 130 -32.25 6.74 28.81
C LEU A 130 -31.45 7.88 28.13
N PHE A 131 -30.85 8.76 28.94
CA PHE A 131 -30.01 9.86 28.43
C PHE A 131 -28.71 9.34 27.79
N GLY A 132 -28.10 8.30 28.37
CA GLY A 132 -26.87 7.71 27.85
C GLY A 132 -27.06 7.04 26.49
N VAL A 133 -28.15 6.29 26.31
CA VAL A 133 -28.50 5.71 25.00
C VAL A 133 -28.72 6.81 23.96
N LEU A 134 -29.35 7.93 24.33
CA LEU A 134 -29.54 9.07 23.42
C LEU A 134 -28.21 9.65 22.92
N PHE A 135 -27.20 9.80 23.79
CA PHE A 135 -25.87 10.28 23.38
C PHE A 135 -25.14 9.31 22.46
N ILE A 136 -25.26 8.00 22.70
CA ILE A 136 -24.69 6.97 21.79
C ILE A 136 -25.37 7.06 20.42
N LEU A 137 -26.71 7.13 20.39
CA LEU A 137 -27.46 7.26 19.14
C LEU A 137 -27.07 8.53 18.38
N LEU A 138 -26.84 9.64 19.08
CA LEU A 138 -26.34 10.88 18.49
C LEU A 138 -24.93 10.71 17.90
N GLY A 139 -24.02 10.07 18.65
CA GLY A 139 -22.67 9.76 18.18
C GLY A 139 -22.68 8.89 16.93
N VAL A 140 -23.53 7.86 16.88
CA VAL A 140 -23.72 6.99 15.70
C VAL A 140 -24.35 7.75 14.53
N ALA A 141 -25.35 8.59 14.80
CA ALA A 141 -26.01 9.42 13.79
C ALA A 141 -25.05 10.45 13.16
N ILE A 142 -23.99 10.85 13.87
CA ILE A 142 -22.91 11.67 13.32
C ILE A 142 -21.87 10.78 12.62
N GLY A 143 -21.42 9.70 13.26
CA GLY A 143 -20.30 8.89 12.77
C GLY A 143 -20.59 8.12 11.49
N VAL A 144 -21.77 7.48 11.39
CA VAL A 144 -22.11 6.65 10.22
C VAL A 144 -22.17 7.48 8.92
N PRO A 145 -22.85 8.64 8.85
CA PRO A 145 -22.79 9.49 7.65
C PRO A 145 -21.37 9.92 7.27
N LEU A 146 -20.52 10.24 8.27
CA LEU A 146 -19.12 10.59 8.01
C LEU A 146 -18.34 9.43 7.39
N PHE A 147 -18.54 8.20 7.87
CA PHE A 147 -17.94 6.99 7.29
C PHE A 147 -18.43 6.75 5.86
N ILE A 148 -19.72 6.95 5.59
CA ILE A 148 -20.27 6.78 4.24
C ILE A 148 -19.66 7.80 3.27
N ILE A 149 -19.57 9.07 3.66
CA ILE A 149 -18.97 10.13 2.82
C ILE A 149 -17.48 9.85 2.58
N ALA A 150 -16.74 9.47 3.63
CA ALA A 150 -15.32 9.14 3.51
C ALA A 150 -15.07 7.88 2.66
N GLY A 151 -15.81 6.80 2.93
CA GLY A 151 -15.67 5.54 2.22
C GLY A 151 -16.04 5.63 0.75
N THR A 152 -17.14 6.34 0.42
CA THR A 152 -17.54 6.56 -0.99
C THR A 152 -16.55 7.43 -1.75
N SER A 153 -16.01 8.48 -1.11
CA SER A 153 -14.99 9.33 -1.75
C SER A 153 -13.68 8.59 -2.02
N ILE A 154 -13.17 7.81 -1.06
CA ILE A 154 -12.00 6.93 -1.29
C ILE A 154 -12.29 5.92 -2.40
N THR A 155 -13.41 5.22 -2.33
CA THR A 155 -13.75 4.16 -3.30
C THR A 155 -13.86 4.70 -4.72
N ASN A 156 -14.53 5.84 -4.90
CA ASN A 156 -14.70 6.44 -6.22
C ASN A 156 -13.37 6.90 -6.80
N THR A 157 -12.49 7.49 -6.00
CA THR A 157 -11.15 7.90 -6.47
C THR A 157 -10.27 6.70 -6.78
N ASN A 158 -10.28 5.67 -5.93
CA ASN A 158 -9.53 4.44 -6.18
C ASN A 158 -9.95 3.77 -7.50
N LYS A 159 -11.26 3.68 -7.77
CA LYS A 159 -11.78 3.12 -9.02
C LYS A 159 -11.38 3.92 -10.26
N LYS A 160 -11.28 5.26 -10.15
CA LYS A 160 -10.83 6.11 -11.26
C LYS A 160 -9.35 5.92 -11.59
N LEU A 161 -8.56 5.49 -10.61
CA LEU A 161 -7.12 5.25 -10.74
C LEU A 161 -6.79 3.78 -11.03
N ASP A 162 -7.78 2.89 -11.01
CA ASP A 162 -7.57 1.44 -11.12
C ASP A 162 -6.87 1.05 -12.44
N ASP A 163 -5.87 0.17 -12.33
CA ASP A 163 -5.09 -0.38 -13.45
C ASP A 163 -4.32 0.67 -14.29
N ARG A 164 -4.16 1.88 -13.74
CA ARG A 164 -3.40 2.98 -14.37
C ARG A 164 -1.95 2.99 -13.92
N PHE A 165 -1.06 3.36 -14.84
CA PHE A 165 0.38 3.41 -14.61
C PHE A 165 0.76 4.62 -13.74
N ILE A 166 1.65 4.40 -12.77
CA ILE A 166 2.17 5.46 -11.90
C ILE A 166 3.56 5.88 -12.40
N PRO A 167 3.70 7.07 -13.03
CA PRO A 167 4.97 7.51 -13.57
C PRO A 167 5.99 7.83 -12.45
N LEU A 168 7.28 7.71 -12.77
CA LEU A 168 8.37 7.92 -11.81
C LEU A 168 8.35 9.33 -11.21
N GLN A 169 7.97 10.34 -12.00
CA GLN A 169 7.81 11.72 -11.53
C GLN A 169 6.80 11.82 -10.37
N VAL A 170 5.66 11.14 -10.49
CA VAL A 170 4.65 11.06 -9.43
C VAL A 170 5.20 10.31 -8.24
N LYS A 171 5.88 9.17 -8.43
CA LYS A 171 6.50 8.43 -7.32
C LYS A 171 7.51 9.29 -6.53
N ASN A 172 8.34 10.06 -7.22
CA ASN A 172 9.34 10.93 -6.58
C ASN A 172 8.69 12.04 -5.76
N GLU A 173 7.67 12.71 -6.30
CA GLU A 173 6.94 13.77 -5.58
C GLU A 173 6.16 13.22 -4.38
N VAL A 174 5.53 12.05 -4.55
CA VAL A 174 4.79 11.36 -3.48
C VAL A 174 5.74 10.89 -2.38
N LYS A 175 6.94 10.39 -2.74
CA LYS A 175 7.99 10.02 -1.80
C LYS A 175 8.46 11.22 -0.99
N LYS A 176 8.73 12.36 -1.65
CA LYS A 176 9.10 13.61 -0.97
C LYS A 176 8.03 14.05 0.04
N ARG A 177 6.75 13.93 -0.31
CA ARG A 177 5.63 14.25 0.59
C ARG A 177 5.47 13.24 1.73
N LYS A 178 5.68 11.95 1.46
CA LYS A 178 5.70 10.89 2.48
C LYS A 178 6.78 11.17 3.52
N ASP A 179 7.99 11.51 3.08
CA ASP A 179 9.12 11.84 3.95
C ASP A 179 8.83 13.08 4.80
N ALA A 180 8.22 14.12 4.21
CA ALA A 180 7.77 15.30 4.96
C ALA A 180 6.67 14.96 5.99
N PHE A 181 5.77 14.03 5.67
CA PHE A 181 4.70 13.60 6.57
C PHE A 181 5.17 12.61 7.65
N GLN A 182 6.29 11.90 7.48
CA GLN A 182 6.76 10.91 8.44
C GLN A 182 6.88 11.47 9.86
N ARG A 183 7.39 12.70 10.00
CA ARG A 183 7.48 13.37 11.32
C ARG A 183 6.10 13.56 11.95
N SER A 184 5.11 14.00 11.17
CA SER A 184 3.74 14.18 11.62
C SER A 184 3.06 12.83 11.94
N PHE A 185 3.34 11.79 11.14
CA PHE A 185 2.86 10.43 11.41
C PHE A 185 3.39 9.91 12.75
N ILE A 186 4.69 9.99 12.98
CA ILE A 186 5.31 9.60 14.26
C ILE A 186 4.70 10.38 15.41
N PHE A 187 4.54 11.70 15.26
CA PHE A 187 3.88 12.52 16.27
C PHE A 187 2.46 12.04 16.58
N CYS A 188 1.64 11.75 15.57
CA CYS A 188 0.29 11.21 15.76
C CYS A 188 0.31 9.87 16.51
N MET A 189 1.23 8.96 16.15
CA MET A 189 1.36 7.66 16.82
C MET A 189 1.79 7.82 18.29
N VAL A 190 2.78 8.66 18.56
CA VAL A 190 3.28 8.92 19.92
C VAL A 190 2.20 9.61 20.76
N ALA A 191 1.52 10.62 20.23
CA ALA A 191 0.43 11.31 20.91
C ALA A 191 -0.73 10.35 21.21
N GLY A 192 -1.10 9.49 20.25
CA GLY A 192 -2.12 8.47 20.42
C GLY A 192 -1.79 7.49 21.54
N VAL A 193 -0.59 6.90 21.50
CA VAL A 193 -0.12 5.95 22.53
C VAL A 193 -0.05 6.63 23.91
N ALA A 194 0.51 7.84 23.99
CA ALA A 194 0.64 8.59 25.23
C ALA A 194 -0.74 8.87 25.85
N LEU A 195 -1.72 9.33 25.06
CA LEU A 195 -3.10 9.57 25.52
C LEU A 195 -3.77 8.28 26.02
N CYS A 196 -3.58 7.16 25.31
CA CYS A 196 -4.10 5.87 25.74
C CYS A 196 -3.49 5.40 27.07
N ILE A 197 -2.17 5.55 27.28
CA ILE A 197 -1.52 5.19 28.54
C ILE A 197 -1.98 6.12 29.68
N LEU A 198 -1.98 7.44 29.43
CA LEU A 198 -2.41 8.44 30.40
C LEU A 198 -3.90 8.30 30.76
N SER A 199 -4.71 7.70 29.89
CA SER A 199 -6.14 7.48 30.14
C SER A 199 -6.45 6.57 31.34
N ALA A 200 -5.48 5.75 31.77
CA ALA A 200 -5.61 4.93 32.98
C ALA A 200 -5.56 5.77 34.27
N ILE A 201 -4.87 6.92 34.26
CA ILE A 201 -4.68 7.76 35.45
C ILE A 201 -6.04 8.27 36.00
N PRO A 202 -6.94 8.87 35.18
CA PRO A 202 -8.26 9.26 35.65
C PRO A 202 -9.05 8.11 36.28
N VAL A 203 -9.00 6.90 35.71
CA VAL A 203 -9.73 5.76 36.27
C VAL A 203 -9.24 5.44 37.67
N VAL A 204 -7.93 5.26 37.85
CA VAL A 204 -7.37 4.93 39.16
C VAL A 204 -7.67 6.05 40.16
N LEU A 205 -7.42 7.31 39.78
CA LEU A 205 -7.61 8.45 40.68
C LEU A 205 -9.08 8.63 41.10
N PHE A 206 -10.03 8.60 40.15
CA PHE A 206 -11.45 8.80 40.47
C PHE A 206 -12.10 7.58 41.13
N THR A 207 -11.62 6.37 40.86
CA THR A 207 -12.10 5.16 41.55
C THR A 207 -11.60 5.09 42.98
N THR A 208 -10.31 5.32 43.24
CA THR A 208 -9.74 5.09 44.58
C THR A 208 -9.91 6.26 45.54
N VAL A 209 -9.85 7.51 45.02
CA VAL A 209 -9.87 8.71 45.88
C VAL A 209 -11.29 9.23 46.07
N TYR A 210 -12.12 9.17 45.02
CA TYR A 210 -13.43 9.81 44.98
C TYR A 210 -14.61 8.82 44.94
N ASP A 211 -14.34 7.52 44.90
CA ASP A 211 -15.35 6.45 44.73
C ASP A 211 -16.29 6.67 43.52
N ALA A 212 -15.79 7.38 42.51
CA ALA A 212 -16.54 7.84 41.34
C ALA A 212 -16.16 7.04 40.09
N VAL A 213 -16.46 5.74 40.12
CA VAL A 213 -16.06 4.77 39.08
C VAL A 213 -16.50 5.21 37.68
N PHE A 214 -17.77 5.59 37.51
CA PHE A 214 -18.31 5.98 36.21
C PHE A 214 -17.69 7.26 35.64
N PHE A 215 -17.35 8.22 36.52
CA PHE A 215 -16.66 9.44 36.10
C PHE A 215 -15.24 9.15 35.61
N GLY A 216 -14.51 8.29 36.33
CA GLY A 216 -13.19 7.82 35.92
C GLY A 216 -13.22 7.15 34.54
N VAL A 217 -14.21 6.28 34.29
CA VAL A 217 -14.42 5.63 32.98
C VAL A 217 -14.77 6.64 31.89
N ALA A 218 -15.62 7.63 32.18
CA ALA A 218 -15.95 8.70 31.21
C ALA A 218 -14.71 9.50 30.80
N CYS A 219 -13.84 9.87 31.75
CA CYS A 219 -12.58 10.56 31.48
C CYS A 219 -11.60 9.68 30.68
N LEU A 220 -11.54 8.37 30.96
CA LEU A 220 -10.74 7.44 30.16
C LEU A 220 -11.21 7.44 28.72
N LEU A 221 -12.50 7.26 28.48
CA LEU A 221 -13.06 7.19 27.13
C LEU A 221 -12.87 8.52 26.37
N LEU A 222 -12.95 9.65 27.06
CA LEU A 222 -12.64 10.94 26.49
C LEU A 222 -11.20 10.97 25.96
N LEU A 223 -10.20 10.62 26.78
CA LEU A 223 -8.80 10.63 26.36
C LEU A 223 -8.51 9.60 25.27
N VAL A 224 -9.09 8.40 25.37
CA VAL A 224 -8.99 7.35 24.35
C VAL A 224 -9.59 7.82 23.02
N SER A 225 -10.68 8.60 23.02
CA SER A 225 -11.28 9.12 21.78
C SER A 225 -10.31 9.99 20.97
N PHE A 226 -9.53 10.85 21.64
CA PHE A 226 -8.48 11.64 21.01
C PHE A 226 -7.32 10.77 20.54
N GLY A 227 -6.94 9.75 21.32
CA GLY A 227 -5.88 8.83 20.92
C GLY A 227 -6.23 8.05 19.64
N VAL A 228 -7.44 7.50 19.58
CA VAL A 228 -7.97 6.80 18.40
C VAL A 228 -8.10 7.74 17.19
N PHE A 229 -8.50 8.99 17.40
CA PHE A 229 -8.51 10.00 16.33
C PHE A 229 -7.11 10.15 15.69
N PHE A 230 -6.05 10.27 16.49
CA PHE A 230 -4.69 10.41 15.96
C PHE A 230 -4.22 9.15 15.21
N PHE A 231 -4.53 7.95 15.70
CA PHE A 231 -4.20 6.70 15.01
C PHE A 231 -4.88 6.62 13.64
N ILE A 232 -6.16 6.95 13.56
CA ILE A 232 -6.92 6.93 12.30
C ILE A 232 -6.38 8.01 11.35
N PHE A 233 -6.20 9.24 11.86
CA PHE A 233 -5.72 10.36 11.06
C PHE A 233 -4.35 10.07 10.44
N GLY A 234 -3.38 9.67 11.27
CA GLY A 234 -2.04 9.34 10.80
C GLY A 234 -2.01 8.09 9.91
N GLY A 235 -2.72 7.03 10.31
CA GLY A 235 -2.74 5.75 9.62
C GLY A 235 -3.32 5.81 8.21
N VAL A 236 -4.47 6.48 8.03
CA VAL A 236 -5.12 6.60 6.72
C VAL A 236 -4.27 7.41 5.73
N ILE A 237 -3.64 8.49 6.19
CA ILE A 237 -2.75 9.31 5.36
C ILE A 237 -1.47 8.55 5.00
N MET A 238 -0.83 7.89 5.97
CA MET A 238 0.38 7.12 5.72
C MET A 238 0.11 5.92 4.78
N GLY A 239 -1.07 5.31 4.90
CA GLY A 239 -1.54 4.26 4.01
C GLY A 239 -1.70 4.73 2.56
N SER A 240 -2.22 5.94 2.33
CA SER A 240 -2.39 6.45 0.96
C SER A 240 -1.05 6.68 0.25
N PHE A 241 -0.04 7.21 0.96
CA PHE A 241 1.31 7.34 0.41
C PHE A 241 1.92 5.99 0.06
N THR A 242 1.78 5.00 0.94
CA THR A 242 2.38 3.67 0.73
C THR A 242 1.73 2.97 -0.47
N ARG A 243 0.39 3.04 -0.57
CA ARG A 243 -0.37 2.46 -1.69
C ARG A 243 0.05 2.99 -3.07
N MET A 244 0.44 4.26 -3.16
CA MET A 244 0.87 4.87 -4.43
C MET A 244 2.37 4.63 -4.74
N LEU A 245 3.17 4.24 -3.76
CA LEU A 245 4.61 3.96 -3.95
C LEU A 245 4.92 2.48 -4.17
N GLU A 246 4.08 1.58 -3.66
CA GLU A 246 4.35 0.15 -3.59
C GLU A 246 4.23 -0.59 -4.93
N HIS A 247 3.30 -0.16 -5.79
CA HIS A 247 3.04 -0.82 -7.07
C HIS A 247 3.40 0.05 -8.28
N THR A 248 3.64 -0.59 -9.43
CA THR A 248 3.86 0.10 -10.72
C THR A 248 2.54 0.56 -11.32
N TYR A 249 1.49 -0.26 -11.17
CA TYR A 249 0.11 0.07 -11.49
C TYR A 249 -0.70 0.27 -10.21
N PHE A 250 -1.60 1.25 -10.21
CA PHE A 250 -2.47 1.49 -9.06
C PHE A 250 -3.52 0.38 -8.94
N ILE A 251 -3.57 -0.27 -7.79
CA ILE A 251 -4.52 -1.35 -7.49
C ILE A 251 -5.64 -0.78 -6.62
N SER A 252 -6.89 -0.79 -7.10
CA SER A 252 -8.05 -0.32 -6.33
C SER A 252 -8.64 -1.40 -5.42
N ASP A 253 -8.60 -2.67 -5.83
CA ASP A 253 -9.15 -3.82 -5.12
C ASP A 253 -8.17 -5.00 -5.18
N GLU A 254 -7.62 -5.39 -4.04
CA GLU A 254 -6.71 -6.55 -3.93
C GLU A 254 -7.42 -7.87 -4.26
N ALA A 255 -8.74 -7.95 -4.08
CA ALA A 255 -9.52 -9.15 -4.42
C ALA A 255 -9.84 -9.25 -5.92
N LYS A 256 -9.80 -8.13 -6.65
CA LYS A 256 -10.09 -8.03 -8.08
C LYS A 256 -9.01 -7.20 -8.78
N LEU A 257 -7.84 -7.80 -8.96
CA LEU A 257 -6.78 -7.16 -9.73
C LEU A 257 -7.25 -6.88 -11.16
N GLY A 258 -6.99 -5.66 -11.62
CA GLY A 258 -7.15 -5.26 -13.02
C GLY A 258 -6.30 -6.12 -13.97
N PRO A 259 -6.62 -6.14 -15.27
CA PRO A 259 -5.89 -6.95 -16.25
C PRO A 259 -4.38 -6.74 -16.23
N ARG A 260 -3.91 -5.50 -16.05
CA ARG A 260 -2.47 -5.17 -16.04
C ARG A 260 -1.82 -5.43 -14.70
N ALA A 261 -2.46 -5.09 -13.59
CA ALA A 261 -2.00 -5.45 -12.24
C ALA A 261 -1.89 -6.97 -12.06
N LYS A 262 -2.82 -7.74 -12.67
CA LYS A 262 -2.77 -9.20 -12.73
C LYS A 262 -1.63 -9.70 -13.61
N ALA A 263 -1.35 -9.05 -14.74
CA ALA A 263 -0.21 -9.39 -15.59
C ALA A 263 1.14 -9.17 -14.88
N GLU A 264 1.31 -8.09 -14.11
CA GLU A 264 2.52 -7.86 -13.30
C GLU A 264 2.66 -8.90 -12.18
N ARG A 265 1.58 -9.19 -11.43
CA ARG A 265 1.58 -10.26 -10.42
C ARG A 265 1.87 -11.63 -11.04
N ASN A 266 1.37 -11.89 -12.25
CA ASN A 266 1.60 -13.14 -12.96
C ASN A 266 3.01 -13.23 -13.57
N SER A 267 3.65 -12.09 -13.85
CA SER A 267 5.05 -12.04 -14.27
C SER A 267 5.99 -12.33 -13.10
N LYS A 268 5.66 -11.88 -11.88
CA LYS A 268 6.45 -12.11 -10.67
C LYS A 268 6.16 -13.42 -9.95
N SER A 269 5.01 -14.05 -10.18
CA SER A 269 4.69 -15.37 -9.60
C SER A 269 4.93 -16.45 -10.65
N PRO A 270 5.82 -17.43 -10.38
CA PRO A 270 6.05 -18.49 -11.34
C PRO A 270 4.73 -19.26 -11.55
N VAL A 271 4.44 -19.59 -12.82
CA VAL A 271 3.15 -20.14 -13.31
C VAL A 271 2.68 -21.36 -12.48
N TRP A 272 3.62 -22.09 -11.88
CA TRP A 272 3.34 -23.24 -11.03
C TRP A 272 2.59 -22.85 -9.73
N LEU A 273 2.90 -21.71 -9.08
CA LEU A 273 2.21 -21.27 -7.84
C LEU A 273 0.73 -20.98 -8.08
N GLN A 274 0.40 -20.33 -9.20
CA GLN A 274 -0.98 -20.02 -9.56
C GLN A 274 -1.80 -21.29 -9.87
N THR A 275 -1.14 -22.30 -10.43
CA THR A 275 -1.77 -23.60 -10.73
C THR A 275 -1.97 -24.39 -9.44
N LEU A 276 -0.98 -24.36 -8.55
CA LEU A 276 -1.07 -25.02 -7.24
C LEU A 276 -2.17 -24.41 -6.39
N GLU A 277 -2.27 -23.08 -6.29
CA GLU A 277 -3.32 -22.42 -5.51
C GLU A 277 -4.73 -22.81 -5.98
N LYS A 278 -4.96 -22.83 -7.31
CA LYS A 278 -6.24 -23.22 -7.90
C LYS A 278 -6.63 -24.68 -7.65
N ILE A 279 -5.65 -25.57 -7.51
CA ILE A 279 -5.89 -27.02 -7.33
C ILE A 279 -5.94 -27.38 -5.84
N TYR A 280 -5.07 -26.77 -5.04
CA TYR A 280 -4.87 -27.07 -3.63
C TYR A 280 -6.13 -26.78 -2.81
N TRP A 281 -6.74 -25.60 -2.94
CA TRP A 281 -7.91 -25.21 -2.15
C TRP A 281 -9.15 -26.08 -2.40
N PRO A 282 -9.52 -26.40 -3.66
CA PRO A 282 -10.60 -27.36 -3.92
C PRO A 282 -10.32 -28.76 -3.37
N ILE A 283 -9.07 -29.25 -3.42
CA ILE A 283 -8.70 -30.55 -2.86
C ILE A 283 -8.84 -30.54 -1.33
N VAL A 284 -8.31 -29.52 -0.64
CA VAL A 284 -8.46 -29.37 0.82
C VAL A 284 -9.93 -29.30 1.20
N THR A 285 -10.74 -28.57 0.43
CA THR A 285 -12.19 -28.47 0.65
C THR A 285 -12.89 -29.81 0.41
N ALA A 286 -12.48 -30.58 -0.61
CA ALA A 286 -13.03 -31.91 -0.88
C ALA A 286 -12.69 -32.91 0.23
N ILE A 287 -11.45 -32.90 0.74
CA ILE A 287 -11.01 -33.73 1.87
C ILE A 287 -11.81 -33.35 3.13
N TYR A 288 -11.96 -32.05 3.40
CA TYR A 288 -12.79 -31.54 4.50
C TYR A 288 -14.23 -32.07 4.40
N LEU A 289 -14.87 -31.97 3.23
CA LEU A 289 -16.24 -32.42 3.02
C LEU A 289 -16.36 -33.94 3.20
N VAL A 290 -15.48 -34.73 2.56
CA VAL A 290 -15.50 -36.20 2.66
C VAL A 290 -15.31 -36.65 4.10
N GLN A 291 -14.32 -36.09 4.81
CA GLN A 291 -14.08 -36.40 6.22
C GLN A 291 -15.27 -35.97 7.10
N SER A 292 -15.83 -34.79 6.88
CA SER A 292 -16.95 -34.30 7.69
C SER A 292 -18.23 -35.09 7.48
N PHE A 293 -18.50 -35.57 6.27
CA PHE A 293 -19.64 -36.45 5.97
C PHE A 293 -19.45 -37.87 6.51
N LEU A 294 -18.26 -38.44 6.44
CA LEU A 294 -17.99 -39.80 6.92
C LEU A 294 -17.98 -39.92 8.44
N PHE A 295 -17.41 -38.93 9.15
CA PHE A 295 -17.21 -39.00 10.60
C PHE A 295 -18.24 -38.20 11.41
N GLY A 296 -19.11 -37.42 10.75
CA GLY A 296 -20.14 -36.60 11.42
C GLY A 296 -19.59 -35.50 12.35
N SER A 297 -18.27 -35.27 12.35
CA SER A 297 -17.55 -34.45 13.32
C SER A 297 -17.24 -33.04 12.80
N TRP A 298 -18.29 -32.31 12.40
CA TRP A 298 -18.18 -30.95 11.85
C TRP A 298 -17.42 -29.97 12.76
N GLY A 299 -17.49 -30.18 14.08
CA GLY A 299 -16.84 -29.32 15.08
C GLY A 299 -15.31 -29.46 15.16
N THR A 300 -14.72 -30.56 14.69
CA THR A 300 -13.26 -30.78 14.73
C THR A 300 -12.61 -30.79 13.34
N SER A 301 -13.36 -31.14 12.30
CA SER A 301 -12.84 -31.23 10.93
C SER A 301 -12.34 -29.91 10.34
N TRP A 302 -12.77 -28.76 10.89
CA TRP A 302 -12.29 -27.44 10.42
C TRP A 302 -10.79 -27.20 10.69
N THR A 303 -10.18 -27.98 11.59
CA THR A 303 -8.73 -27.92 11.89
C THR A 303 -7.84 -28.20 10.67
N ILE A 304 -8.40 -28.80 9.62
CA ILE A 304 -7.70 -29.00 8.35
C ILE A 304 -7.36 -27.67 7.65
N PHE A 305 -8.14 -26.60 7.83
CA PHE A 305 -7.88 -25.31 7.19
C PHE A 305 -6.63 -24.61 7.73
N PRO A 306 -6.43 -24.46 9.05
CA PRO A 306 -5.16 -23.98 9.61
C PRO A 306 -3.95 -24.80 9.18
N VAL A 307 -4.06 -26.14 9.21
CA VAL A 307 -2.97 -27.05 8.81
C VAL A 307 -2.65 -26.89 7.33
N ALA A 308 -3.68 -26.80 6.48
CA ALA A 308 -3.53 -26.57 5.05
C ALA A 308 -2.91 -25.20 4.75
N GLY A 309 -3.24 -24.16 5.51
CA GLY A 309 -2.61 -22.85 5.38
C GLY A 309 -1.10 -22.90 5.64
N ILE A 310 -0.70 -23.59 6.72
CA ILE A 310 0.73 -23.78 7.06
C ILE A 310 1.45 -24.61 5.99
N ALA A 311 0.83 -25.70 5.53
CA ALA A 311 1.42 -26.55 4.49
C ALA A 311 1.58 -25.82 3.14
N PHE A 312 0.61 -24.96 2.78
CA PHE A 312 0.70 -24.12 1.58
C PHE A 312 1.87 -23.13 1.68
N TRP A 313 2.02 -22.46 2.84
CA TRP A 313 3.12 -21.54 3.07
C TRP A 313 4.50 -22.21 3.01
N ILE A 314 4.63 -23.43 3.56
CA ILE A 314 5.86 -24.23 3.47
C ILE A 314 6.17 -24.60 2.01
N LEU A 315 5.17 -25.04 1.24
CA LEU A 315 5.32 -25.32 -0.18
C LEU A 315 5.78 -24.06 -0.93
N GLU A 316 5.13 -22.93 -0.70
CA GLU A 316 5.52 -21.65 -1.30
C GLU A 316 7.00 -21.30 -0.97
N SER A 317 7.41 -21.41 0.29
CA SER A 317 8.78 -21.11 0.72
C SER A 317 9.86 -22.03 0.11
N ILE A 318 9.58 -23.33 -0.04
CA ILE A 318 10.54 -24.29 -0.61
C ILE A 318 10.80 -24.00 -2.09
N PHE A 319 9.75 -23.69 -2.84
CA PHE A 319 9.84 -23.55 -4.28
C PHE A 319 10.19 -22.13 -4.74
N THR A 320 9.99 -21.10 -3.91
CA THR A 320 10.42 -19.73 -4.21
C THR A 320 11.93 -19.51 -3.98
N ASN A 321 12.59 -20.38 -3.20
CA ASN A 321 14.04 -20.33 -2.93
C ASN A 321 14.90 -21.06 -3.97
N ASN A 322 14.31 -21.64 -5.01
CA ASN A 322 15.02 -22.43 -6.04
C ASN A 322 15.14 -21.71 -7.40
N GLU A 323 14.82 -20.42 -7.47
CA GLU A 323 15.16 -19.51 -8.58
C GLU A 323 16.16 -18.45 -8.09
#